data_AF-A0A7S3VZ96-F1
#
_entry.id   AF-A0A7S3VZ96-F1
#
_cell.length_a   1.000
_cell.length_b   1.000
_cell.length_c   1.000
_cell.angle_alpha   90.00
_cell.angle_beta   90.00
_cell.angle_gamma   90.00
#
_symmetry.space_group_name_H-M   'P 1'
#
loop_
_entity.id
_entity.type
_entity.pdbx_description
1 polymer ?
#
loop_
_entity_poly.entity_id
_entity_poly.type
_entity_poly.pdbx_seq_one_letter_code
_entity_poly.pdbx_strand_id
1 'polypeptide(L)'
;LGTIDVGQMGVWSAPSAELTAVGFVADLSFSAFARLARGEYGGAPTRARHTLLLLNPRLSAAANIGQPWERALRREAAALVDEGGWRWVYAARALAQPDGSHLG
;
A
#
# COMPACT_ATOMS: atom_id res chain seq x y z
N LEU A 1 18.11 -4.72 0.37
CA LEU A 1 16.76 -4.16 0.14
C LEU A 1 16.93 -2.96 -0.78
N GLY A 2 16.52 -3.06 -2.04
CA GLY A 2 16.46 -1.90 -2.92
C GLY A 2 15.19 -1.11 -2.59
N THR A 3 15.30 0.20 -2.43
CA THR A 3 14.15 1.09 -2.18
C THR A 3 13.92 1.90 -3.45
N ILE A 4 12.70 1.88 -3.97
CA ILE A 4 12.26 2.83 -4.99
C ILE A 4 11.30 3.79 -4.28
N ASP A 5 11.60 5.08 -4.31
CA ASP A 5 10.70 6.12 -3.81
C ASP A 5 9.62 6.36 -4.88
N VAL A 6 8.42 5.85 -4.62
CA VAL A 6 7.26 5.99 -5.51
C VAL A 6 6.26 6.94 -4.86
N GLY A 7 6.71 8.14 -4.46
CA GLY A 7 5.84 9.22 -3.98
C GLY A 7 5.05 8.83 -2.72
N GLN A 8 5.63 9.05 -1.55
CA GLN A 8 5.01 8.74 -0.25
C GLN A 8 4.57 7.26 -0.11
N MET A 9 5.07 6.37 -0.96
CA MET A 9 4.89 4.92 -0.88
C MET A 9 6.27 4.27 -0.69
N GLY A 10 6.43 3.55 0.42
CA GLY A 10 7.59 2.70 0.63
C GLY A 10 7.35 1.33 0.00
N VAL A 11 8.29 0.87 -0.83
CA VAL A 11 8.26 -0.46 -1.45
C VAL A 11 9.56 -1.20 -1.13
N TRP A 12 9.42 -2.41 -0.60
CA TRP A 12 10.54 -3.29 -0.28
C TRP A 12 10.33 -4.66 -0.91
N SER A 13 11.41 -5.22 -1.46
CA SER A 13 11.42 -6.58 -2.00
C SER A 13 12.24 -7.51 -1.12
N ALA A 14 11.70 -8.68 -0.81
CA ALA A 14 12.39 -9.82 -0.22
C ALA A 14 12.41 -10.96 -1.26
N PRO A 15 13.36 -10.96 -2.21
CA PRO A 15 13.35 -11.90 -3.34
C PRO A 15 13.42 -13.36 -2.92
N SER A 16 14.16 -13.66 -1.85
CA SER A 16 14.28 -15.02 -1.30
C SER A 16 12.97 -15.58 -0.73
N ALA A 17 11.98 -14.72 -0.50
CA ALA A 17 10.67 -15.08 0.04
C ALA A 17 9.52 -14.83 -0.97
N GLU A 18 9.84 -14.47 -2.22
CA GLU A 18 8.85 -14.06 -3.23
C GLU A 18 7.83 -13.04 -2.67
N LEU A 19 8.34 -12.04 -1.95
CA LEU A 19 7.51 -11.10 -1.21
C LEU A 19 7.84 -9.66 -1.56
N THR A 20 6.80 -8.84 -1.71
CA THR A 20 6.90 -7.38 -1.77
C THR A 20 6.06 -6.78 -0.66
N ALA A 21 6.70 -5.97 0.20
CA ALA A 21 6.01 -5.19 1.21
C ALA A 21 5.80 -3.76 0.71
N VAL A 22 4.60 -3.24 0.96
CA VAL A 22 4.18 -1.89 0.56
C VAL A 22 3.62 -1.18 1.79
N GLY A 23 4.08 0.04 2.03
CA GLY A 23 3.54 0.92 3.07
C GLY A 23 3.08 2.23 2.48
N PHE A 24 1.84 2.63 2.79
CA PHE A 24 1.35 3.95 2.47
C PHE A 24 1.79 4.95 3.55
N VAL A 25 2.44 6.04 3.15
CA VAL A 25 2.72 7.17 4.04
C VAL A 25 1.57 8.19 4.00
N ALA A 26 0.74 8.19 2.94
CA ALA A 26 -0.48 8.99 2.83
C ALA A 26 -1.51 8.38 1.84
N ASP A 27 -2.79 8.79 1.92
CA ASP A 27 -3.89 8.36 1.04
C ASP A 27 -3.64 8.64 -0.45
N LEU A 28 -2.78 9.61 -0.76
CA LEU A 28 -2.46 10.07 -2.12
C LEU A 28 -1.70 9.04 -2.97
N SER A 29 -1.18 7.98 -2.34
CA SER A 29 -0.32 6.99 -3.01
C SER A 29 -1.07 5.79 -3.60
N PHE A 30 -2.41 5.74 -3.51
CA PHE A 30 -3.19 4.61 -4.03
C PHE A 30 -2.99 4.36 -5.52
N SER A 31 -2.88 5.41 -6.34
CA SER A 31 -2.69 5.27 -7.79
C SER A 31 -1.40 4.52 -8.13
N ALA A 32 -0.31 4.79 -7.41
CA ALA A 32 0.95 4.06 -7.56
C ALA A 32 0.81 2.60 -7.09
N PHE A 33 0.08 2.34 -6.02
CA PHE A 33 -0.20 0.97 -5.57
C PHE A 33 -1.04 0.18 -6.58
N ALA A 34 -2.08 0.78 -7.16
CA ALA A 34 -2.91 0.14 -8.17
C ALA A 34 -2.06 -0.28 -9.40
N ARG A 35 -1.18 0.61 -9.84
CA ARG A 35 -0.23 0.33 -10.93
C ARG A 35 0.75 -0.80 -10.57
N LEU A 36 1.23 -0.86 -9.32
CA LEU A 36 2.06 -1.96 -8.82
C LEU A 36 1.30 -3.29 -8.83
N ALA A 37 0.06 -3.32 -8.36
CA ALA A 37 -0.78 -4.52 -8.34
C ALA A 37 -1.05 -5.07 -9.75
N ARG A 38 -1.07 -4.20 -10.77
CA ARG A 38 -1.17 -4.58 -12.19
C ARG A 38 0.17 -4.99 -12.81
N GLY A 39 1.28 -4.89 -12.08
CA GLY A 39 2.62 -5.23 -12.56
C GLY A 39 3.28 -4.15 -13.43
N GLU A 40 2.79 -2.91 -13.39
CA GLU A 40 3.33 -1.80 -14.21
C GLU A 40 4.72 -1.35 -13.75
N TYR A 41 5.14 -1.71 -12.52
CA TYR A 41 6.50 -1.51 -12.00
C TYR A 41 7.35 -2.80 -12.04
N GLY A 42 6.98 -3.73 -12.91
CA GLY A 42 7.58 -5.06 -13.04
C GLY A 42 6.59 -6.16 -12.63
N GLY A 43 6.61 -7.29 -13.34
CA GLY A 43 5.60 -8.34 -13.19
C GLY A 43 5.79 -9.30 -12.01
N ALA A 44 6.63 -8.98 -11.01
CA ALA A 44 6.78 -9.84 -9.84
C ALA A 44 5.51 -9.91 -8.97
N PRO A 45 4.83 -8.80 -8.65
CA PRO A 45 3.59 -8.78 -7.88
C PRO A 45 2.43 -9.58 -8.48
N THR A 46 2.44 -9.85 -9.78
CA THR A 46 1.36 -10.56 -10.48
C THR A 46 1.60 -12.07 -10.60
N ARG A 47 2.74 -12.57 -10.12
CA ARG A 47 3.04 -14.02 -10.13
C ARG A 47 2.22 -14.73 -9.07
N ALA A 48 1.68 -15.90 -9.40
CA ALA A 48 0.77 -16.65 -8.53
C ALA A 48 1.35 -17.05 -7.15
N ARG A 49 2.67 -17.10 -6.99
CA ARG A 49 3.34 -17.41 -5.72
C ARG A 49 3.84 -16.18 -4.97
N HIS A 50 3.73 -15.00 -5.58
CA HIS A 50 4.24 -13.77 -5.01
C HIS A 50 3.24 -13.21 -4.00
N THR A 51 3.75 -12.79 -2.85
CA THR A 51 2.93 -12.19 -1.79
C THR A 51 3.09 -10.67 -1.78
N LEU A 52 1.97 -9.96 -1.87
CA LEU A 52 1.90 -8.55 -1.53
C LEU A 52 1.51 -8.39 -0.07
N LEU A 53 2.32 -7.66 0.68
CA LEU A 53 2.02 -7.29 2.06
C LEU A 53 1.74 -5.80 2.14
N LEU A 54 0.54 -5.44 2.59
CA LEU A 54 0.14 -4.06 2.78
C LEU A 54 0.23 -3.65 4.26
N LEU A 55 1.02 -2.60 4.55
CA LEU A 55 1.21 -2.07 5.89
C LEU A 55 0.24 -0.91 6.17
N ASN A 56 -0.48 -1.00 7.29
CA ASN A 56 -1.49 -0.07 7.79
C ASN A 56 -2.78 0.06 6.92
N PRO A 57 -3.58 -1.02 6.76
CA PRO A 57 -4.73 -1.04 5.86
C PRO A 57 -5.87 -0.11 6.28
N ARG A 58 -5.90 0.36 7.54
CA ARG A 58 -6.97 1.25 8.03
C ARG A 58 -6.91 2.63 7.39
N LEU A 59 -5.73 3.12 7.05
CA LEU A 59 -5.59 4.31 6.19
C LEU A 59 -5.88 3.95 4.72
N SER A 60 -5.67 2.70 4.32
CA SER A 60 -5.84 2.24 2.94
C SER A 60 -7.25 1.85 2.53
N ALA A 61 -8.24 1.91 3.44
CA ALA A 61 -9.63 1.57 3.09
C ALA A 61 -10.14 2.48 1.97
N ALA A 62 -10.99 1.96 1.08
CA ALA A 62 -11.44 2.74 -0.09
C ALA A 62 -12.15 4.05 0.28
N ALA A 63 -12.78 4.10 1.46
CA ALA A 63 -13.43 5.30 2.00
C ALA A 63 -12.45 6.47 2.26
N ASN A 64 -11.18 6.15 2.54
CA ASN A 64 -10.12 7.09 2.84
C ASN A 64 -9.30 7.47 1.58
N ILE A 65 -9.47 6.73 0.47
CA ILE A 65 -8.75 7.00 -0.78
C ILE A 65 -9.49 8.05 -1.61
N GLY A 66 -8.78 9.13 -1.93
CA GLY A 66 -9.24 10.18 -2.83
C GLY A 66 -10.40 11.03 -2.30
N GLN A 67 -10.79 12.01 -3.09
CA GLN A 67 -11.86 12.95 -2.77
C GLN A 67 -13.26 12.34 -3.03
N PRO A 68 -14.33 12.83 -2.36
CA PRO A 68 -15.68 12.29 -2.51
C PRO A 68 -16.22 12.25 -3.95
N TRP A 69 -15.73 13.14 -4.82
CA TRP A 69 -16.13 13.19 -6.23
C TRP A 69 -15.37 12.20 -7.13
N GLU A 70 -14.29 11.59 -6.67
CA GLU A 70 -13.46 10.63 -7.42
C GLU A 70 -14.06 9.22 -7.40
N ARG A 71 -15.30 9.10 -7.86
CA ARG A 71 -16.10 7.85 -7.80
C ARG A 71 -15.47 6.67 -8.54
N ALA A 72 -14.67 6.92 -9.57
CA ALA A 72 -13.96 5.87 -10.29
C ALA A 72 -12.81 5.31 -9.44
N LEU A 73 -11.99 6.20 -8.87
CA LEU A 73 -10.87 5.85 -7.99
C LEU A 73 -11.35 5.07 -6.76
N ARG A 74 -12.44 5.51 -6.11
CA ARG A 74 -13.02 4.83 -4.95
C ARG A 74 -13.55 3.44 -5.27
N ARG A 75 -14.15 3.24 -6.46
CA ARG A 75 -14.60 1.91 -6.90
C ARG A 75 -13.43 0.98 -7.15
N GLU A 76 -12.36 1.49 -7.75
CA GLU A 76 -11.14 0.72 -7.95
C GLU A 76 -10.48 0.35 -6.62
N ALA A 77 -10.41 1.30 -5.68
CA ALA A 77 -9.89 1.06 -4.34
C ALA A 77 -10.71 0.00 -3.59
N ALA A 78 -12.04 0.05 -3.68
CA ALA A 78 -12.91 -0.95 -3.07
C ALA A 78 -12.61 -2.35 -3.64
N ALA A 79 -12.54 -2.46 -4.98
CA ALA A 79 -12.23 -3.73 -5.65
C ALA A 79 -10.85 -4.29 -5.27
N LEU A 80 -9.83 -3.43 -5.19
CA LEU A 80 -8.46 -3.85 -4.95
C LEU A 80 -8.13 -4.05 -3.47
N VAL A 81 -8.67 -3.25 -2.55
CA VAL A 81 -8.28 -3.26 -1.13
C VAL A 81 -9.33 -3.94 -0.26
N ASP A 82 -10.60 -3.58 -0.42
CA ASP A 82 -11.66 -4.06 0.46
C ASP A 82 -12.19 -5.44 0.02
N GLU A 83 -12.32 -5.64 -1.30
CA GLU A 83 -12.85 -6.87 -1.91
C GLU A 83 -11.75 -7.80 -2.46
N GLY A 84 -10.49 -7.34 -2.46
CA GLY A 84 -9.35 -8.03 -3.08
C GLY A 84 -8.90 -9.35 -2.42
N GLY A 85 -9.69 -9.89 -1.49
CA GLY A 85 -9.41 -11.17 -0.82
C GLY A 85 -8.22 -11.12 0.16
N TRP A 86 -7.85 -9.94 0.65
CA TRP A 86 -6.75 -9.76 1.58
C TRP A 86 -6.98 -10.51 2.89
N ARG A 87 -5.90 -11.09 3.42
CA ARG A 87 -5.89 -11.71 4.74
C ARG A 87 -5.06 -10.87 5.70
N TRP A 88 -5.61 -10.61 6.88
CA TRP A 88 -4.87 -9.98 7.96
C TRP A 88 -3.82 -10.96 8.49
N VAL A 89 -2.54 -10.62 8.33
CA VAL A 89 -1.43 -11.47 8.80
C VAL A 89 -0.91 -10.98 10.15
N TYR A 90 -0.74 -9.66 10.31
CA TYR A 90 -0.34 -9.03 11.57
C TYR A 90 -0.94 -7.62 11.69
N ALA A 91 -1.28 -7.21 12.91
CA ALA A 91 -1.68 -5.85 13.24
C ALA A 91 -0.71 -5.29 14.29
N ALA A 92 -0.08 -4.15 13.97
CA ALA A 92 0.76 -3.41 14.91
C ALA A 92 0.07 -2.09 15.25
N ARG A 93 0.21 -1.64 16.50
CA ARG A 93 -0.22 -0.30 16.94
C ARG A 93 1.01 0.57 17.09
N ALA A 94 0.96 1.81 16.64
CA ALA A 94 1.98 2.80 16.97
C ALA A 94 2.06 2.93 18.51
N LEU A 95 3.25 2.72 19.06
CA LEU A 95 3.50 2.89 20.50
C LEU A 95 3.88 4.34 20.85
N ALA A 96 4.39 5.08 19.86
CA ALA A 96 4.61 6.51 19.91
C ALA A 96 4.59 7.05 18.46
N GLN A 97 3.99 8.21 18.25
CA GLN A 97 4.32 9.08 17.13
C GLN A 97 5.31 10.12 17.69
N PRO A 98 6.36 10.53 16.94
CA PRO A 98 7.06 11.75 17.28
C PRO A 98 5.99 12.85 17.28
N ASP A 99 5.71 13.44 18.44
CA ASP A 99 5.04 14.72 18.45
C ASP A 99 5.96 15.65 17.66
N GLY A 100 5.42 16.40 16.70
CA GLY A 100 6.20 17.28 15.81
C GLY A 100 6.90 18.44 16.54
N SER A 101 7.19 18.34 17.84
CA SER A 101 7.79 19.32 18.72
C SER A 101 9.30 19.49 18.54
N HIS A 102 9.91 18.83 17.55
CA HIS A 102 11.35 18.92 17.27
C HIS A 102 11.71 19.47 15.88
N LEU A 103 10.74 20.00 15.13
CA LEU A 103 11.02 20.85 13.97
C LEU A 103 10.88 22.33 14.37
N GLY A 104 11.85 22.78 15.18
CA GLY A 104 12.10 24.19 15.49
C GLY A 104 13.42 24.64 14.89
#